data_AF-A0A928EHY7-F1
#
_entry.id   AF-A0A928EHY7-F1
#
_cell.length_a   1.000
_cell.length_b   1.000
_cell.length_c   1.000
_cell.angle_alpha   90.00
_cell.angle_beta   90.00
_cell.angle_gamma   90.00
#
_symmetry.space_group_name_H-M   'P 1'
#
loop_
_entity.id
_entity.type
_entity.pdbx_description
1 polymer ?
#
loop_
_entity_poly.entity_id
_entity_poly.type
_entity_poly.pdbx_seq_one_letter_code
_entity_poly.pdbx_strand_id
1 'polypeptide(L)'
;MSAAPLNIHATNAASNPDHSHTGATAEIVAQVLDEERFSDLVGRPVKATRIRVKPLVSVVAGFADKETGTPQGWARFLWPISYPKARKAERKAAKFGGTAVSKPLSDGILLQTGEFITDPRLAEHLNRAFPAGLSGDILRYNPLRRIVIHRGEDVIRVSAHATQLSRSLYDFLAQRLTVSPRLDAADDPHISILRFVGDTDLSAVQDDRATYRAGRLLATLHAVSGQLPETHVKTLPVWDPAGGAAQATVHAGVLDALDPELAGRLRGITDRLPRTPAVPPVLAHGDASPDQFLLHRASGALWLTDFDRLCLAPAGFDIGSYLAAAGPESADSLLEGYRDGWRGHRRAPVPDLSTEALRPMILHSLLLRVADPLRRADPAWRESMHNRIDRIEELL
;
A
#
# COMPACT_ATOMS: atom_id res chain seq x y z
N MET A 1 -78.50 3.73 -16.26
CA MET A 1 -77.31 3.18 -15.57
C MET A 1 -76.17 4.15 -15.82
N SER A 2 -75.92 5.04 -14.87
CA SER A 2 -74.96 6.15 -14.95
C SER A 2 -74.25 6.27 -13.59
N ALA A 3 -73.08 6.89 -13.64
CA ALA A 3 -71.93 6.81 -12.74
C ALA A 3 -72.13 7.16 -11.24
N ALA A 4 -71.23 6.62 -10.41
CA ALA A 4 -70.77 7.23 -9.15
C ALA A 4 -69.27 6.88 -8.94
N PRO A 5 -68.43 7.81 -8.46
CA PRO A 5 -66.98 7.61 -8.33
C PRO A 5 -66.59 7.01 -6.98
N LEU A 6 -65.63 6.09 -6.99
CA LEU A 6 -64.99 5.56 -5.77
C LEU A 6 -63.72 6.37 -5.48
N ASN A 7 -63.73 7.03 -4.32
CA ASN A 7 -62.60 7.71 -3.70
C ASN A 7 -61.45 6.72 -3.45
N ILE A 8 -60.28 6.98 -4.03
CA ILE A 8 -59.02 6.31 -3.67
C ILE A 8 -58.26 7.28 -2.75
N HIS A 9 -58.33 7.05 -1.43
CA HIS A 9 -57.34 7.60 -0.53
C HIS A 9 -56.09 6.72 -0.59
N ALA A 10 -55.12 7.16 -1.39
CA ALA A 10 -53.75 6.71 -1.31
C ALA A 10 -53.12 7.25 -0.01
N THR A 11 -52.78 6.36 0.91
CA THR A 11 -51.77 6.61 1.94
C THR A 11 -50.51 5.85 1.55
N ASN A 12 -49.71 6.48 0.69
CA ASN A 12 -48.33 6.10 0.48
C ASN A 12 -47.51 6.53 1.70
N ALA A 13 -47.35 5.63 2.67
CA ALA A 13 -46.22 5.70 3.58
C ALA A 13 -44.98 5.27 2.79
N ALA A 14 -44.35 6.24 2.13
CA ALA A 14 -43.03 6.09 1.54
C ALA A 14 -42.06 5.70 2.67
N SER A 15 -41.61 4.45 2.65
CA SER A 15 -40.49 3.98 3.45
C SER A 15 -39.26 4.71 2.93
N ASN A 16 -38.77 5.63 3.75
CA ASN A 16 -37.60 6.45 3.48
C ASN A 16 -36.35 5.54 3.39
N PRO A 17 -35.67 5.38 2.24
CA PRO A 17 -34.51 4.53 2.14
C PRO A 17 -33.25 5.39 1.99
N ASP A 18 -32.57 5.81 3.08
CA ASP A 18 -31.13 6.14 2.96
C ASP A 18 -30.29 6.44 4.22
N HIS A 19 -30.71 6.08 5.44
CA HIS A 19 -29.89 6.36 6.64
C HIS A 19 -29.45 5.12 7.44
N SER A 20 -29.82 3.91 7.02
CA SER A 20 -29.49 2.67 7.74
C SER A 20 -28.20 1.96 7.29
N HIS A 21 -27.63 2.32 6.13
CA HIS A 21 -26.54 1.52 5.54
C HIS A 21 -25.13 2.09 5.74
N THR A 22 -24.96 3.40 5.88
CA THR A 22 -23.64 4.04 6.15
C THR A 22 -23.08 3.61 7.51
N GLY A 23 -23.92 3.55 8.54
CA GLY A 23 -23.53 3.06 9.87
C GLY A 23 -22.94 1.64 9.86
N ALA A 24 -23.44 0.78 8.96
CA ALA A 24 -22.97 -0.61 8.86
C ALA A 24 -21.49 -0.71 8.43
N THR A 25 -20.97 0.21 7.60
CA THR A 25 -19.54 0.16 7.23
C THR A 25 -18.65 0.52 8.43
N ALA A 26 -18.98 1.60 9.13
CA ALA A 26 -18.25 2.02 10.33
C ALA A 26 -18.29 0.97 11.42
N GLU A 27 -19.43 0.33 11.63
CA GLU A 27 -19.60 -0.72 12.63
C GLU A 27 -18.72 -1.94 12.32
N ILE A 28 -18.71 -2.43 11.08
CA ILE A 28 -17.84 -3.54 10.69
C ILE A 28 -16.36 -3.18 10.85
N VAL A 29 -15.97 -1.96 10.49
CA VAL A 29 -14.58 -1.51 10.71
C VAL A 29 -14.25 -1.50 12.21
N ALA A 30 -15.15 -1.01 13.07
CA ALA A 30 -14.95 -1.03 14.51
C ALA A 30 -14.84 -2.47 15.05
N GLN A 31 -15.69 -3.39 14.60
CA GLN A 31 -15.62 -4.81 14.99
C GLN A 31 -14.33 -5.50 14.54
N VAL A 32 -13.75 -5.10 13.39
CA VAL A 32 -12.47 -5.65 12.89
C VAL A 32 -11.28 -5.13 13.68
N LEU A 33 -11.34 -3.87 14.15
CA LEU A 33 -10.26 -3.23 14.90
C LEU A 33 -10.28 -3.58 16.40
N ASP A 34 -11.42 -4.03 16.92
CA ASP A 34 -11.54 -4.61 18.25
C ASP A 34 -11.06 -6.07 18.22
N GLU A 35 -9.96 -6.37 18.89
CA GLU A 35 -9.33 -7.69 18.84
C GLU A 35 -10.23 -8.82 19.36
N GLU A 36 -11.03 -8.56 20.40
CA GLU A 36 -11.89 -9.56 21.00
C GLU A 36 -13.06 -9.87 20.08
N ARG A 37 -13.76 -8.83 19.61
CA ARG A 37 -14.86 -8.98 18.66
C ARG A 37 -14.40 -9.62 17.35
N PHE A 38 -13.22 -9.24 16.85
CA PHE A 38 -12.70 -9.81 15.62
C PHE A 38 -12.31 -11.29 15.81
N SER A 39 -11.75 -11.65 16.97
CA SER A 39 -11.47 -13.05 17.33
C SER A 39 -12.75 -13.89 17.36
N ASP A 40 -13.84 -13.37 17.94
CA ASP A 40 -15.14 -14.04 17.96
C ASP A 40 -15.74 -14.22 16.56
N LEU A 41 -15.58 -13.21 15.70
CA LEU A 41 -16.02 -13.27 14.31
C LEU A 41 -15.22 -14.31 13.50
N VAL A 42 -13.92 -14.42 13.71
CA VAL A 42 -13.09 -15.41 13.00
C VAL A 42 -13.19 -16.80 13.64
N GLY A 43 -13.56 -16.88 14.93
CA GLY A 43 -13.68 -18.11 15.71
C GLY A 43 -12.34 -18.63 16.27
N ARG A 44 -11.34 -17.75 16.43
CA ARG A 44 -10.02 -18.07 17.00
C ARG A 44 -9.31 -16.79 17.47
N PRO A 45 -8.33 -16.86 18.39
CA PRO A 45 -7.61 -15.69 18.90
C PRO A 45 -6.73 -15.03 17.82
N VAL A 46 -7.18 -13.90 17.27
CA VAL A 46 -6.48 -13.18 16.19
C VAL A 46 -6.57 -11.68 16.36
N LYS A 47 -5.67 -10.97 15.70
CA LYS A 47 -5.75 -9.51 15.51
C LYS A 47 -5.67 -9.15 14.03
N ALA A 48 -6.38 -8.10 13.64
CA ALA A 48 -6.26 -7.54 12.30
C ALA A 48 -4.88 -6.91 12.12
N THR A 49 -4.26 -7.15 10.97
CA THR A 49 -2.93 -6.60 10.61
C THR A 49 -3.00 -5.68 9.40
N ARG A 50 -4.07 -5.81 8.62
CA ARG A 50 -4.37 -4.98 7.45
C ARG A 50 -5.87 -4.87 7.29
N ILE A 51 -6.34 -3.70 6.88
CA ILE A 51 -7.72 -3.51 6.44
C ILE A 51 -7.75 -2.83 5.07
N ARG A 52 -8.76 -3.20 4.27
CA ARG A 52 -9.14 -2.48 3.06
C ARG A 52 -10.64 -2.27 3.08
N VAL A 53 -11.03 -1.01 3.10
CA VAL A 53 -12.43 -0.59 3.12
C VAL A 53 -12.87 -0.18 1.73
N LYS A 54 -14.02 -0.71 1.31
CA LYS A 54 -14.82 -0.20 0.20
C LYS A 54 -16.25 -0.04 0.74
N PRO A 55 -16.65 1.17 1.14
CA PRO A 55 -17.94 1.38 1.79
C PRO A 55 -19.09 0.73 1.02
N LEU A 56 -19.99 0.06 1.74
CA LEU A 56 -21.18 -0.62 1.19
C LEU A 56 -20.91 -1.72 0.14
N VAL A 57 -19.64 -2.10 -0.05
CA VAL A 57 -19.22 -3.11 -1.04
C VAL A 57 -18.48 -4.24 -0.36
N SER A 58 -17.44 -3.92 0.42
CA SER A 58 -16.66 -4.90 1.17
C SER A 58 -15.68 -4.28 2.16
N VAL A 59 -15.49 -4.92 3.30
CA VAL A 59 -14.32 -4.73 4.17
C VAL A 59 -13.47 -6.00 4.11
N VAL A 60 -12.18 -5.87 3.85
CA VAL A 60 -11.24 -6.99 3.78
C VAL A 60 -10.21 -6.80 4.88
N ALA A 61 -9.97 -7.84 5.68
CA ALA A 61 -8.95 -7.84 6.71
C ALA A 61 -7.94 -8.96 6.46
N GLY A 62 -6.66 -8.68 6.72
CA GLY A 62 -5.64 -9.69 6.95
C GLY A 62 -5.48 -9.84 8.45
N PHE A 63 -5.25 -11.05 8.94
CA PHE A 63 -5.15 -11.30 10.36
C PHE A 63 -3.98 -12.22 10.70
N ALA A 64 -3.48 -12.03 11.90
CA ALA A 64 -2.40 -12.80 12.50
C ALA A 64 -2.86 -13.39 13.82
N ASP A 65 -2.18 -14.46 14.22
CA ASP A 65 -2.28 -15.02 15.56
C ASP A 65 -1.97 -13.93 16.60
N LYS A 66 -2.77 -13.89 17.66
CA LYS A 66 -2.72 -12.80 18.64
C LYS A 66 -1.40 -12.78 19.42
N GLU A 67 -0.91 -13.96 19.80
CA GLU A 67 0.27 -14.13 20.66
C GLU A 67 1.57 -14.03 19.87
N THR A 68 1.66 -14.78 18.77
CA THR A 68 2.89 -14.90 17.97
C THR A 68 3.03 -13.81 16.91
N GLY A 69 1.92 -13.15 16.52
CA GLY A 69 1.90 -12.22 15.39
C GLY A 69 2.06 -12.89 14.03
N THR A 70 2.06 -14.22 13.97
CA THR A 70 2.21 -14.98 12.72
C THR A 70 0.99 -14.77 11.83
N PRO A 71 1.13 -14.40 10.54
CA PRO A 71 0.00 -14.30 9.62
C PRO A 71 -0.76 -15.62 9.50
N GLN A 72 -2.08 -15.59 9.72
CA GLN A 72 -2.94 -16.78 9.73
C GLN A 72 -3.91 -16.81 8.56
N GLY A 73 -4.42 -15.64 8.14
CA GLY A 73 -5.41 -15.65 7.08
C GLY A 73 -6.07 -14.32 6.79
N TRP A 74 -7.20 -14.40 6.10
CA TRP A 74 -7.98 -13.26 5.65
C TRP A 74 -9.45 -13.41 6.04
N ALA A 75 -10.09 -12.26 6.24
CA ALA A 75 -11.52 -12.12 6.43
C ALA A 75 -12.07 -11.11 5.42
N ARG A 76 -13.31 -11.33 4.96
CA ARG A 76 -14.03 -10.40 4.08
C ARG A 76 -15.46 -10.29 4.53
N PHE A 77 -15.89 -9.07 4.80
CA PHE A 77 -17.27 -8.70 5.04
C PHE A 77 -17.82 -8.19 3.71
N LEU A 78 -18.85 -8.84 3.20
CA LEU A 78 -19.40 -8.59 1.87
C LEU A 78 -20.83 -8.12 2.01
N TRP A 79 -21.15 -6.99 1.38
CA TRP A 79 -22.52 -6.53 1.19
C TRP A 79 -23.20 -7.34 0.08
N PRO A 80 -24.54 -7.32 -0.03
CA PRO A 80 -25.29 -8.14 -0.99
C PRO A 80 -24.78 -8.05 -2.44
N ILE A 81 -24.39 -6.85 -2.87
CA ILE A 81 -23.82 -6.59 -4.21
C ILE A 81 -22.54 -7.39 -4.50
N SER A 82 -21.82 -7.83 -3.46
CA SER A 82 -20.58 -8.58 -3.55
C SER A 82 -20.72 -10.08 -3.28
N TYR A 83 -21.91 -10.60 -2.96
CA TYR A 83 -22.14 -12.02 -2.66
C TYR A 83 -21.65 -13.01 -3.73
N PRO A 84 -21.78 -12.74 -5.05
CA PRO A 84 -21.25 -13.66 -6.06
C PRO A 84 -19.74 -13.92 -5.93
N LYS A 85 -18.98 -12.98 -5.33
CA LYS A 85 -17.53 -13.12 -5.09
C LYS A 85 -17.21 -14.14 -4.00
N ALA A 86 -18.12 -14.39 -3.07
CA ALA A 86 -17.94 -15.36 -1.99
C ALA A 86 -17.90 -16.79 -2.55
N ARG A 87 -18.92 -17.16 -3.33
CA ARG A 87 -19.02 -18.50 -3.95
C ARG A 87 -17.85 -18.80 -4.89
N LYS A 88 -17.38 -17.78 -5.63
CA LYS A 88 -16.20 -17.93 -6.49
C LYS A 88 -14.94 -18.23 -5.67
N ALA A 89 -14.77 -17.60 -4.52
CA ALA A 89 -13.63 -17.84 -3.65
C ALA A 89 -13.66 -19.21 -2.99
N GLU A 90 -14.82 -19.69 -2.53
CA GLU A 90 -14.98 -21.06 -1.99
C GLU A 90 -14.60 -22.12 -3.02
N ARG A 91 -15.13 -22.00 -4.24
CA ARG A 91 -14.78 -22.90 -5.35
C ARG A 91 -13.28 -22.86 -5.66
N LYS A 92 -12.67 -21.68 -5.61
CA LYS A 92 -11.23 -21.51 -5.85
C LYS A 92 -10.40 -22.13 -4.72
N ALA A 93 -10.78 -21.94 -3.47
CA ALA A 93 -10.13 -22.57 -2.32
C ALA A 93 -10.18 -24.10 -2.43
N ALA A 94 -11.37 -24.67 -2.71
CA ALA A 94 -11.55 -26.10 -2.88
C ALA A 94 -10.72 -26.67 -4.03
N LYS A 95 -10.64 -25.95 -5.16
CA LYS A 95 -9.79 -26.32 -6.31
C LYS A 95 -8.32 -26.51 -5.92
N PHE A 96 -7.84 -25.73 -4.95
CA PHE A 96 -6.46 -25.77 -4.46
C PHE A 96 -6.31 -26.51 -3.12
N GLY A 97 -7.27 -27.37 -2.77
CA GLY A 97 -7.19 -28.23 -1.58
C GLY A 97 -7.39 -27.53 -0.24
N GLY A 98 -7.83 -26.26 -0.24
CA GLY A 98 -8.11 -25.51 0.97
C GLY A 98 -9.60 -25.22 1.16
N THR A 99 -9.94 -24.55 2.26
CA THR A 99 -11.33 -24.16 2.57
C THR A 99 -11.43 -22.66 2.83
N ALA A 100 -12.53 -22.07 2.36
CA ALA A 100 -12.99 -20.75 2.79
C ALA A 100 -14.43 -20.92 3.31
N VAL A 101 -14.75 -20.32 4.44
CA VAL A 101 -16.04 -20.48 5.12
C VAL A 101 -16.80 -19.17 5.06
N SER A 102 -18.07 -19.23 4.65
CA SER A 102 -18.96 -18.07 4.69
C SER A 102 -20.02 -18.25 5.78
N LYS A 103 -20.25 -17.19 6.57
CA LYS A 103 -21.30 -17.13 7.59
C LYS A 103 -22.10 -15.82 7.43
N PRO A 104 -23.44 -15.86 7.42
CA PRO A 104 -24.24 -14.64 7.44
C PRO A 104 -24.06 -13.93 8.78
N LEU A 105 -24.02 -12.60 8.74
CA LEU A 105 -24.11 -11.71 9.89
C LEU A 105 -25.46 -10.96 9.84
N SER A 106 -25.67 -10.00 10.75
CA SER A 106 -26.81 -9.09 10.69
C SER A 106 -26.80 -8.25 9.39
N ASP A 107 -27.94 -7.63 9.09
CA ASP A 107 -28.09 -6.61 8.04
C ASP A 107 -27.74 -7.06 6.62
N GLY A 108 -27.80 -8.37 6.37
CA GLY A 108 -27.49 -8.95 5.07
C GLY A 108 -26.01 -8.78 4.70
N ILE A 109 -25.11 -8.80 5.69
CA ILE A 109 -23.67 -8.87 5.49
C ILE A 109 -23.22 -10.33 5.56
N LEU A 110 -22.35 -10.73 4.65
CA LEU A 110 -21.72 -12.05 4.66
C LEU A 110 -20.27 -11.93 5.11
N LEU A 111 -19.92 -12.56 6.23
CA LEU A 111 -18.52 -12.77 6.59
C LEU A 111 -18.00 -14.00 5.85
N GLN A 112 -16.85 -13.87 5.22
CA GLN A 112 -16.10 -14.99 4.67
C GLN A 112 -14.67 -14.99 5.22
N THR A 113 -14.21 -16.13 5.70
CA THR A 113 -12.85 -16.32 6.25
C THR A 113 -12.12 -17.45 5.53
N GLY A 114 -10.79 -17.39 5.54
CA GLY A 114 -9.94 -18.44 5.03
C GLY A 114 -8.49 -18.25 5.47
N GLU A 115 -7.71 -19.32 5.39
CA GLU A 115 -6.26 -19.26 5.58
C GLU A 115 -5.60 -18.47 4.45
N PHE A 116 -4.41 -17.92 4.68
CA PHE A 116 -3.75 -17.08 3.67
C PHE A 116 -3.45 -17.86 2.37
N ILE A 117 -3.25 -19.19 2.45
CA ILE A 117 -3.08 -20.05 1.27
C ILE A 117 -4.32 -20.09 0.36
N THR A 118 -5.51 -19.83 0.91
CA THR A 118 -6.77 -19.78 0.17
C THR A 118 -7.16 -18.37 -0.25
N ASP A 119 -6.25 -17.39 -0.14
CA ASP A 119 -6.53 -16.01 -0.52
C ASP A 119 -7.12 -15.95 -1.96
N PRO A 120 -8.29 -15.31 -2.14
CA PRO A 120 -9.03 -15.35 -3.40
C PRO A 120 -8.27 -14.84 -4.62
N ARG A 121 -7.28 -13.95 -4.42
CA ARG A 121 -6.45 -13.40 -5.51
C ARG A 121 -5.02 -13.94 -5.51
N LEU A 122 -4.55 -14.59 -4.45
CA LEU A 122 -3.18 -15.11 -4.38
C LEU A 122 -3.10 -16.64 -4.50
N ALA A 123 -4.14 -17.40 -4.12
CA ALA A 123 -4.10 -18.86 -4.01
C ALA A 123 -3.53 -19.56 -5.25
N GLU A 124 -3.94 -19.12 -6.44
CA GLU A 124 -3.45 -19.69 -7.69
C GLU A 124 -1.94 -19.47 -7.90
N HIS A 125 -1.46 -18.25 -7.63
CA HIS A 125 -0.05 -17.90 -7.77
C HIS A 125 0.80 -18.55 -6.67
N LEU A 126 0.24 -18.68 -5.46
CA LEU A 126 0.85 -19.42 -4.36
C LEU A 126 1.03 -20.90 -4.70
N ASN A 127 0.02 -21.55 -5.30
CA ASN A 127 0.12 -22.94 -5.73
C ASN A 127 1.16 -23.13 -6.85
N ARG A 128 1.33 -22.14 -7.74
CA ARG A 128 2.43 -22.17 -8.73
C ARG A 128 3.80 -21.99 -8.10
N ALA A 129 3.96 -21.07 -7.15
CA ALA A 129 5.22 -20.83 -6.46
C ALA A 129 5.61 -21.99 -5.51
N PHE A 130 4.63 -22.69 -4.97
CA PHE A 130 4.78 -23.72 -3.94
C PHE A 130 3.92 -24.96 -4.27
N PRO A 131 4.22 -25.71 -5.35
CA PRO A 131 3.40 -26.84 -5.79
C PRO A 131 3.38 -28.00 -4.78
N ALA A 132 4.39 -28.12 -3.93
CA ALA A 132 4.48 -29.11 -2.85
C ALA A 132 3.90 -28.61 -1.51
N GLY A 133 3.26 -27.44 -1.50
CA GLY A 133 2.83 -26.76 -0.28
C GLY A 133 3.79 -25.65 0.15
N LEU A 134 3.23 -24.68 0.88
CA LEU A 134 3.96 -23.51 1.34
C LEU A 134 5.09 -23.91 2.32
N SER A 135 6.27 -23.32 2.13
CA SER A 135 7.42 -23.46 3.03
C SER A 135 8.11 -22.11 3.21
N GLY A 136 8.59 -21.84 4.41
CA GLY A 136 9.28 -20.60 4.78
C GLY A 136 8.45 -19.68 5.68
N ASP A 137 9.11 -18.61 6.14
CA ASP A 137 8.54 -17.64 7.07
C ASP A 137 7.82 -16.52 6.31
N ILE A 138 6.63 -16.15 6.76
CA ILE A 138 5.87 -15.06 6.13
C ILE A 138 6.37 -13.74 6.69
N LEU A 139 7.14 -13.00 5.89
CA LEU A 139 7.61 -11.66 6.25
C LEU A 139 6.48 -10.63 6.19
N ARG A 140 5.60 -10.74 5.19
CA ARG A 140 4.51 -9.78 4.99
C ARG A 140 3.33 -10.40 4.28
N TYR A 141 2.14 -10.10 4.78
CA TYR A 141 0.88 -10.48 4.13
C TYR A 141 -0.04 -9.26 3.95
N ASN A 142 -0.49 -9.03 2.72
CA ASN A 142 -1.49 -8.01 2.37
C ASN A 142 -2.60 -8.69 1.56
N PRO A 143 -3.77 -8.97 2.17
CA PRO A 143 -4.80 -9.79 1.58
C PRO A 143 -5.26 -9.23 0.23
N LEU A 144 -5.51 -10.14 -0.71
CA LEU A 144 -5.91 -9.88 -2.10
C LEU A 144 -4.88 -9.08 -2.92
N ARG A 145 -3.68 -8.85 -2.39
CA ARG A 145 -2.65 -8.02 -3.03
C ARG A 145 -1.32 -8.72 -3.17
N ARG A 146 -0.69 -9.10 -2.06
CA ARG A 146 0.65 -9.72 -2.07
C ARG A 146 1.00 -10.44 -0.78
N ILE A 147 1.90 -11.38 -0.89
CA ILE A 147 2.57 -12.07 0.23
C ILE A 147 4.08 -12.14 -0.06
N VAL A 148 4.89 -12.00 0.98
CA VAL A 148 6.36 -12.08 0.94
C VAL A 148 6.80 -13.15 1.92
N ILE A 149 7.61 -14.09 1.43
CA ILE A 149 8.02 -15.30 2.13
C ILE A 149 9.55 -15.37 2.11
N HIS A 150 10.15 -15.63 3.26
CA HIS A 150 11.57 -15.92 3.41
C HIS A 150 11.78 -17.43 3.48
N ARG A 151 12.64 -17.98 2.63
CA ARG A 151 12.92 -19.42 2.58
C ARG A 151 14.40 -19.66 2.30
N GLY A 152 15.14 -20.09 3.31
CA GLY A 152 16.58 -20.33 3.17
C GLY A 152 17.32 -19.02 2.88
N GLU A 153 17.91 -18.90 1.69
CA GLU A 153 18.58 -17.67 1.24
C GLU A 153 17.71 -16.81 0.32
N ASP A 154 16.41 -17.14 0.17
CA ASP A 154 15.53 -16.53 -0.81
C ASP A 154 14.40 -15.71 -0.17
N VAL A 155 13.99 -14.65 -0.85
CA VAL A 155 12.73 -13.93 -0.65
C VAL A 155 11.84 -14.15 -1.87
N ILE A 156 10.71 -14.81 -1.63
CA ILE A 156 9.70 -15.11 -2.64
C ILE A 156 8.53 -14.16 -2.42
N ARG A 157 8.26 -13.32 -3.40
CA ARG A 157 7.10 -12.43 -3.40
C ARG A 157 6.09 -12.91 -4.42
N VAL A 158 4.85 -13.07 -3.98
CA VAL A 158 3.72 -13.46 -4.81
C VAL A 158 2.68 -12.35 -4.80
N SER A 159 2.32 -11.84 -5.96
CA SER A 159 1.46 -10.66 -6.14
C SER A 159 0.24 -10.95 -7.01
N ALA A 160 -0.92 -10.43 -6.60
CA ALA A 160 -2.17 -10.53 -7.37
C ALA A 160 -2.18 -9.66 -8.64
N HIS A 161 -1.27 -8.69 -8.71
CA HIS A 161 -1.03 -7.85 -9.88
C HIS A 161 0.29 -8.25 -10.50
N ALA A 162 0.30 -8.42 -11.82
CA ALA A 162 1.51 -8.62 -12.59
C ALA A 162 2.47 -7.45 -12.37
N THR A 163 3.74 -7.74 -12.07
CA THR A 163 4.78 -6.71 -11.97
C THR A 163 5.06 -6.10 -13.34
N GLN A 164 5.33 -4.80 -13.36
CA GLN A 164 5.82 -4.09 -14.54
C GLN A 164 7.36 -4.19 -14.66
N LEU A 165 8.02 -4.72 -13.63
CA LEU A 165 9.47 -4.84 -13.55
C LEU A 165 9.97 -6.04 -14.38
N SER A 166 10.14 -5.78 -15.67
CA SER A 166 10.75 -6.73 -16.60
C SER A 166 12.16 -7.14 -16.16
N ARG A 167 12.62 -8.32 -16.61
CA ARG A 167 13.99 -8.78 -16.36
C ARG A 167 15.05 -7.78 -16.82
N SER A 168 14.92 -7.25 -18.04
CA SER A 168 15.90 -6.32 -18.60
C SER A 168 15.97 -5.00 -17.83
N LEU A 169 14.83 -4.50 -17.31
CA LEU A 169 14.81 -3.33 -16.45
C LEU A 169 15.47 -3.64 -15.09
N TYR A 170 15.22 -4.82 -14.53
CA TYR A 170 15.90 -5.24 -13.30
C TYR A 170 17.42 -5.32 -13.49
N ASP A 171 17.87 -5.96 -14.55
CA ASP A 171 19.29 -6.13 -14.85
C ASP A 171 19.96 -4.76 -15.08
N PHE A 172 19.26 -3.82 -15.74
CA PHE A 172 19.72 -2.44 -15.90
C PHE A 172 19.98 -1.77 -14.54
N LEU A 173 19.06 -1.93 -13.57
CA LEU A 173 19.21 -1.39 -12.21
C LEU A 173 20.34 -2.08 -11.46
N ALA A 174 20.40 -3.41 -11.49
CA ALA A 174 21.41 -4.19 -10.77
C ALA A 174 22.85 -3.95 -11.24
N GLN A 175 23.04 -3.52 -12.49
CA GLN A 175 24.36 -3.11 -12.99
C GLN A 175 24.83 -1.75 -12.44
N ARG A 176 23.93 -0.95 -11.86
CA ARG A 176 24.18 0.45 -11.47
C ARG A 176 23.97 0.72 -9.99
N LEU A 177 23.16 -0.11 -9.34
CA LEU A 177 22.70 0.08 -7.97
C LEU A 177 22.97 -1.17 -7.15
N THR A 178 23.20 -0.96 -5.86
CA THR A 178 23.19 -2.07 -4.89
C THR A 178 21.74 -2.45 -4.62
N VAL A 179 21.28 -3.51 -5.28
CA VAL A 179 19.94 -4.10 -5.14
C VAL A 179 20.06 -5.57 -4.76
N SER A 180 19.00 -6.17 -4.23
CA SER A 180 19.03 -7.62 -3.97
C SER A 180 19.24 -8.39 -5.30
N PRO A 181 20.09 -9.43 -5.36
CA PRO A 181 20.18 -10.27 -6.55
C PRO A 181 18.83 -10.93 -6.90
N ARG A 182 18.44 -10.88 -8.17
CA ARG A 182 17.27 -11.63 -8.68
C ARG A 182 17.70 -13.05 -9.07
N LEU A 183 16.95 -14.04 -8.60
CA LEU A 183 17.26 -15.46 -8.72
C LEU A 183 16.36 -16.18 -9.74
N ASP A 184 15.19 -15.61 -10.06
CA ASP A 184 14.26 -16.14 -11.06
C ASP A 184 14.52 -15.61 -12.49
N ALA A 185 13.95 -16.31 -13.48
CA ALA A 185 14.00 -15.91 -14.88
C ALA A 185 13.06 -14.74 -15.24
N ALA A 186 12.16 -14.33 -14.31
CA ALA A 186 11.08 -13.35 -14.54
C ALA A 186 10.04 -13.79 -15.58
N ASP A 187 9.79 -15.09 -15.69
CA ASP A 187 8.81 -15.69 -16.60
C ASP A 187 7.37 -15.60 -16.08
N ASP A 188 7.15 -15.74 -14.77
CA ASP A 188 5.85 -15.47 -14.13
C ASP A 188 5.81 -14.03 -13.59
N PRO A 189 5.00 -13.11 -14.18
CA PRO A 189 4.93 -11.73 -13.71
C PRO A 189 4.28 -11.58 -12.32
N HIS A 190 3.71 -12.64 -11.75
CA HIS A 190 3.13 -12.65 -10.42
C HIS A 190 4.09 -13.11 -9.32
N ILE A 191 5.24 -13.67 -9.69
CA ILE A 191 6.21 -14.26 -8.75
C ILE A 191 7.57 -13.62 -9.00
N SER A 192 8.24 -13.20 -7.93
CA SER A 192 9.63 -12.76 -8.00
C SER A 192 10.43 -13.42 -6.88
N ILE A 193 11.61 -13.94 -7.22
CA ILE A 193 12.51 -14.61 -6.27
C ILE A 193 13.79 -13.79 -6.22
N LEU A 194 14.04 -13.17 -5.07
CA LEU A 194 15.24 -12.38 -4.81
C LEU A 194 16.07 -13.08 -3.73
N ARG A 195 17.35 -12.76 -3.62
CA ARG A 195 18.15 -13.18 -2.47
C ARG A 195 17.69 -12.43 -1.22
N PHE A 196 17.64 -13.11 -0.08
CA PHE A 196 17.47 -12.47 1.22
C PHE A 196 18.72 -11.66 1.56
N VAL A 197 18.53 -10.37 1.80
CA VAL A 197 19.61 -9.41 2.10
C VAL A 197 19.18 -8.50 3.24
N GLY A 198 20.16 -8.02 4.01
CA GLY A 198 19.91 -7.22 5.20
C GLY A 198 19.39 -8.04 6.39
N ASP A 199 19.58 -7.51 7.58
CA ASP A 199 19.00 -8.02 8.83
C ASP A 199 18.06 -6.99 9.50
N THR A 200 17.96 -5.79 8.91
CA THR A 200 17.06 -4.70 9.32
C THR A 200 16.82 -3.74 8.14
N ASP A 201 16.08 -2.66 8.37
CA ASP A 201 15.84 -1.57 7.43
C ASP A 201 15.95 -0.20 8.11
N LEU A 202 16.10 0.86 7.33
CA LEU A 202 16.32 2.21 7.89
C LEU A 202 15.08 2.83 8.56
N SER A 203 13.91 2.20 8.51
CA SER A 203 12.75 2.62 9.32
C SER A 203 12.81 2.08 10.75
N ALA A 204 13.55 0.99 10.97
CA ALA A 204 13.71 0.35 12.27
C ALA A 204 14.94 0.85 13.05
N VAL A 205 15.89 1.50 12.38
CA VAL A 205 17.14 1.99 13.00
C VAL A 205 17.46 3.41 12.55
N GLN A 206 17.83 4.28 13.50
CA GLN A 206 18.40 5.59 13.20
C GLN A 206 19.91 5.42 12.96
N ASP A 207 20.34 5.55 11.70
CA ASP A 207 21.74 5.50 11.29
C ASP A 207 22.01 6.58 10.24
N ASP A 208 22.67 7.66 10.65
CA ASP A 208 23.00 8.81 9.80
C ASP A 208 23.90 8.41 8.63
N ARG A 209 24.85 7.51 8.86
CA ARG A 209 25.79 7.07 7.83
C ARG A 209 25.08 6.22 6.78
N ALA A 210 24.16 5.36 7.21
CA ALA A 210 23.34 4.57 6.30
C ALA A 210 22.33 5.45 5.54
N THR A 211 21.75 6.45 6.21
CA THR A 211 20.85 7.45 5.59
C THR A 211 21.58 8.30 4.54
N TYR A 212 22.81 8.73 4.82
CA TYR A 212 23.68 9.37 3.84
C TYR A 212 23.91 8.48 2.61
N ARG A 213 24.16 7.18 2.82
CA ARG A 213 24.33 6.23 1.72
C ARG A 213 23.02 5.96 0.96
N ALA A 214 21.87 6.00 1.62
CA ALA A 214 20.56 5.95 0.97
C ALA A 214 20.39 7.15 0.01
N GLY A 215 20.76 8.35 0.46
CA GLY A 215 20.79 9.56 -0.39
C GLY A 215 21.69 9.37 -1.62
N ARG A 216 22.88 8.78 -1.45
CA ARG A 216 23.78 8.46 -2.58
C ARG A 216 23.18 7.43 -3.55
N LEU A 217 22.48 6.42 -3.06
CA LEU A 217 21.80 5.42 -3.91
C LEU A 217 20.67 6.07 -4.73
N LEU A 218 19.86 6.94 -4.12
CA LEU A 218 18.83 7.69 -4.85
C LEU A 218 19.45 8.61 -5.91
N ALA A 219 20.52 9.32 -5.58
CA ALA A 219 21.23 10.15 -6.56
C ALA A 219 21.76 9.32 -7.73
N THR A 220 22.26 8.11 -7.47
CA THR A 220 22.72 7.17 -8.50
C THR A 220 21.55 6.73 -9.39
N LEU A 221 20.42 6.34 -8.80
CA LEU A 221 19.20 5.97 -9.53
C LEU A 221 18.74 7.10 -10.46
N HIS A 222 18.69 8.33 -9.94
CA HIS A 222 18.26 9.49 -10.71
C HIS A 222 19.28 9.86 -11.81
N ALA A 223 20.58 9.73 -11.55
CA ALA A 223 21.62 10.09 -12.51
C ALA A 223 21.67 9.15 -13.74
N VAL A 224 21.22 7.91 -13.59
CA VAL A 224 21.24 6.91 -14.69
C VAL A 224 20.03 7.02 -15.63
N SER A 225 19.10 7.94 -15.38
CA SER A 225 17.91 8.17 -16.20
C SER A 225 18.22 8.35 -17.69
N GLY A 226 19.25 9.14 -18.02
CA GLY A 226 19.66 9.37 -19.41
C GLY A 226 20.36 8.18 -20.07
N GLN A 227 20.49 7.04 -19.37
CA GLN A 227 21.02 5.78 -19.90
C GLN A 227 19.93 4.72 -20.06
N LEU A 228 18.68 5.04 -19.68
CA LEU A 228 17.56 4.12 -19.85
C LEU A 228 17.37 3.79 -21.34
N PRO A 229 17.23 2.49 -21.68
CA PRO A 229 16.77 2.10 -23.01
C PRO A 229 15.44 2.76 -23.35
N GLU A 230 15.30 3.24 -24.59
CA GLU A 230 14.09 3.95 -25.05
C GLU A 230 12.82 3.11 -24.88
N THR A 231 12.92 1.79 -25.02
CA THR A 231 11.83 0.84 -24.76
C THR A 231 11.30 0.96 -23.33
N HIS A 232 12.17 1.10 -22.34
CA HIS A 232 11.79 1.26 -20.94
C HIS A 232 11.19 2.64 -20.68
N VAL A 233 11.76 3.70 -21.25
CA VAL A 233 11.23 5.07 -21.14
C VAL A 233 9.77 5.15 -21.61
N LYS A 234 9.41 4.46 -22.71
CA LYS A 234 8.04 4.43 -23.24
C LYS A 234 7.04 3.65 -22.40
N THR A 235 7.51 2.70 -21.58
CA THR A 235 6.65 1.82 -20.77
C THR A 235 6.49 2.26 -19.32
N LEU A 236 7.44 3.05 -18.82
CA LEU A 236 7.41 3.49 -17.43
C LEU A 236 6.26 4.49 -17.21
N PRO A 237 5.49 4.35 -16.12
CA PRO A 237 4.54 5.37 -15.70
C PRO A 237 5.23 6.71 -15.55
N VAL A 238 4.55 7.79 -15.95
CA VAL A 238 4.98 9.16 -15.67
C VAL A 238 4.24 9.64 -14.43
N TRP A 239 4.97 10.26 -13.51
CA TRP A 239 4.41 10.83 -12.30
C TRP A 239 3.35 11.89 -12.63
N ASP A 240 2.25 11.85 -11.89
CA ASP A 240 1.15 12.80 -11.99
C ASP A 240 1.19 13.76 -10.77
N PRO A 241 1.41 15.07 -10.99
CA PRO A 241 1.32 16.08 -9.94
C PRO A 241 0.00 16.06 -9.17
N ALA A 242 -1.11 15.72 -9.85
CA ALA A 242 -2.43 15.66 -9.23
C ALA A 242 -2.66 14.36 -8.44
N GLY A 243 -1.76 13.38 -8.52
CA GLY A 243 -1.95 12.05 -7.93
C GLY A 243 -2.18 12.08 -6.41
N GLY A 244 -1.51 12.97 -5.69
CA GLY A 244 -1.71 13.15 -4.25
C GLY A 244 -3.11 13.68 -3.91
N ALA A 245 -3.59 14.68 -4.66
CA ALA A 245 -4.93 15.23 -4.51
C ALA A 245 -6.01 14.22 -4.90
N ALA A 246 -5.84 13.52 -6.02
CA ALA A 246 -6.75 12.47 -6.45
C ALA A 246 -6.86 11.34 -5.41
N GLN A 247 -5.73 10.93 -4.83
CA GLN A 247 -5.70 9.93 -3.76
C GLN A 247 -6.37 10.44 -2.48
N ALA A 248 -6.21 11.72 -2.14
CA ALA A 248 -6.92 12.38 -1.04
C ALA A 248 -8.44 12.34 -1.24
N THR A 249 -8.93 12.61 -2.45
CA THR A 249 -10.36 12.48 -2.79
C THR A 249 -10.86 11.05 -2.60
N VAL A 250 -10.09 10.05 -3.05
CA VAL A 250 -10.44 8.63 -2.83
C VAL A 250 -10.50 8.30 -1.34
N HIS A 251 -9.59 8.87 -0.54
CA HIS A 251 -9.60 8.71 0.91
C HIS A 251 -10.78 9.38 1.59
N ALA A 252 -11.12 10.61 1.19
CA ALA A 252 -12.30 11.30 1.68
C ALA A 252 -13.58 10.48 1.41
N GLY A 253 -13.70 9.86 0.23
CA GLY A 253 -14.83 8.99 -0.10
C GLY A 253 -14.95 7.74 0.78
N VAL A 254 -13.84 7.21 1.30
CA VAL A 254 -13.89 6.14 2.32
C VAL A 254 -14.29 6.71 3.67
N LEU A 255 -13.74 7.87 4.02
CA LEU A 255 -13.99 8.55 5.30
C LEU A 255 -15.42 9.07 5.43
N ASP A 256 -16.13 9.38 4.35
CA ASP A 256 -17.56 9.75 4.43
C ASP A 256 -18.39 8.71 5.19
N ALA A 257 -18.00 7.42 5.11
CA ALA A 257 -18.67 6.33 5.80
C ALA A 257 -18.11 6.03 7.19
N LEU A 258 -16.96 6.60 7.59
CA LEU A 258 -16.24 6.23 8.82
C LEU A 258 -16.05 7.40 9.79
N ASP A 259 -15.80 8.58 9.24
CA ASP A 259 -15.47 9.84 9.90
C ASP A 259 -15.67 11.02 8.92
N PRO A 260 -16.89 11.58 8.84
CA PRO A 260 -17.20 12.67 7.91
C PRO A 260 -16.41 13.96 8.16
N GLU A 261 -15.95 14.19 9.40
CA GLU A 261 -15.14 15.36 9.74
C GLU A 261 -13.76 15.27 9.08
N LEU A 262 -13.07 14.14 9.26
CA LEU A 262 -11.80 13.86 8.57
C LEU A 262 -11.97 13.93 7.04
N ALA A 263 -13.10 13.47 6.51
CA ALA A 263 -13.40 13.56 5.09
C ALA A 263 -13.51 15.01 4.60
N GLY A 264 -14.20 15.87 5.36
CA GLY A 264 -14.32 17.30 5.07
C GLY A 264 -12.97 18.02 5.09
N ARG A 265 -12.15 17.76 6.11
CA ARG A 265 -10.80 18.34 6.22
C ARG A 265 -9.90 17.95 5.05
N LEU A 266 -9.91 16.67 4.67
CA LEU A 266 -9.07 16.17 3.58
C LEU A 266 -9.45 16.77 2.21
N ARG A 267 -10.74 17.06 1.98
CA ARG A 267 -11.18 17.81 0.80
C ARG A 267 -10.72 19.27 0.85
N GLY A 268 -10.75 19.91 2.01
CA GLY A 268 -10.27 21.29 2.18
C GLY A 268 -8.77 21.46 1.88
N ILE A 269 -7.96 20.40 2.02
CA ILE A 269 -6.53 20.44 1.70
C ILE A 269 -6.29 20.57 0.19
N THR A 270 -7.07 19.90 -0.66
CA THR A 270 -6.73 19.77 -2.09
C THR A 270 -6.67 21.12 -2.81
N ASP A 271 -7.50 22.08 -2.39
CA ASP A 271 -7.59 23.40 -3.00
C ASP A 271 -6.42 24.33 -2.59
N ARG A 272 -5.70 23.97 -1.53
CA ARG A 272 -4.60 24.75 -0.95
C ARG A 272 -3.23 24.25 -1.39
N LEU A 273 -3.16 23.14 -2.12
CA LEU A 273 -1.88 22.52 -2.46
C LEU A 273 -1.02 23.43 -3.35
N PRO A 274 0.28 23.58 -3.03
CA PRO A 274 1.18 24.35 -3.86
C PRO A 274 1.36 23.67 -5.22
N ARG A 275 1.56 24.49 -6.26
CA ARG A 275 1.91 23.97 -7.59
C ARG A 275 3.28 23.30 -7.53
N THR A 276 3.40 22.14 -8.15
CA THR A 276 4.72 21.54 -8.34
C THR A 276 5.46 22.23 -9.48
N PRO A 277 6.73 22.62 -9.32
CA PRO A 277 7.53 23.15 -10.42
C PRO A 277 7.71 22.13 -11.54
N ALA A 278 7.66 22.61 -12.79
CA ALA A 278 7.97 21.80 -13.96
C ALA A 278 9.49 21.57 -14.03
N VAL A 279 9.94 20.36 -13.72
CA VAL A 279 11.35 19.96 -13.79
C VAL A 279 11.51 18.72 -14.67
N PRO A 280 12.66 18.54 -15.34
CA PRO A 280 12.94 17.34 -16.12
C PRO A 280 12.80 16.08 -15.28
N PRO A 281 12.08 15.05 -15.75
CA PRO A 281 11.91 13.82 -14.99
C PRO A 281 13.19 12.99 -14.99
N VAL A 282 13.38 12.27 -13.89
CA VAL A 282 14.37 11.22 -13.70
C VAL A 282 13.65 9.89 -13.47
N LEU A 283 14.36 8.78 -13.66
CA LEU A 283 13.98 7.48 -13.15
C LEU A 283 13.93 7.59 -11.63
N ALA A 284 12.72 7.49 -11.08
CA ALA A 284 12.44 7.55 -9.66
C ALA A 284 11.96 6.19 -9.17
N HIS A 285 12.29 5.86 -7.92
CA HIS A 285 11.82 4.71 -7.18
C HIS A 285 10.30 4.69 -7.06
N GLY A 286 9.72 5.86 -6.79
CA GLY A 286 8.28 6.10 -6.73
C GLY A 286 7.60 5.69 -5.41
N ASP A 287 8.39 5.24 -4.45
CA ASP A 287 7.98 4.95 -3.06
C ASP A 287 9.22 4.94 -2.16
N ALA A 288 10.17 5.85 -2.40
CA ALA A 288 11.38 5.91 -1.60
C ALA A 288 11.01 6.24 -0.16
N SER A 289 11.20 5.30 0.75
CA SER A 289 11.01 5.43 2.19
C SER A 289 12.07 4.61 2.92
N PRO A 290 12.39 4.89 4.19
CA PRO A 290 13.46 4.19 4.91
C PRO A 290 13.32 2.66 4.92
N ASP A 291 12.10 2.12 4.92
CA ASP A 291 11.84 0.67 4.87
C ASP A 291 12.21 0.02 3.53
N GLN A 292 12.44 0.80 2.46
CA GLN A 292 12.92 0.27 1.18
C GLN A 292 14.45 0.05 1.15
N PHE A 293 15.17 0.52 2.18
CA PHE A 293 16.62 0.41 2.29
C PHE A 293 16.97 -0.64 3.34
N LEU A 294 17.31 -1.85 2.87
CA LEU A 294 17.70 -2.96 3.74
C LEU A 294 19.16 -2.81 4.13
N LEU A 295 19.46 -2.94 5.42
CA LEU A 295 20.77 -2.80 6.02
C LEU A 295 21.20 -4.14 6.62
N HIS A 296 22.44 -4.55 6.39
CA HIS A 296 23.09 -5.59 7.18
C HIS A 296 24.02 -4.93 8.18
N ARG A 297 23.62 -4.87 9.45
CA ARG A 297 24.28 -4.05 10.49
C ARG A 297 25.76 -4.36 10.65
N ALA A 298 26.13 -5.64 10.67
CA ALA A 298 27.52 -6.04 10.95
C ALA A 298 28.51 -5.63 9.85
N SER A 299 28.10 -5.64 8.58
CA SER A 299 28.97 -5.23 7.45
C SER A 299 28.70 -3.81 6.98
N GLY A 300 27.59 -3.21 7.42
CA GLY A 300 27.08 -1.96 6.88
C GLY A 300 26.63 -2.07 5.42
N ALA A 301 26.45 -3.25 4.85
CA ALA A 301 25.96 -3.37 3.48
C ALA A 301 24.50 -2.86 3.38
N LEU A 302 24.19 -2.11 2.31
CA LEU A 302 22.92 -1.41 2.14
C LEU A 302 22.37 -1.70 0.75
N TRP A 303 21.11 -2.09 0.65
CA TRP A 303 20.43 -2.43 -0.59
C TRP A 303 19.13 -1.62 -0.75
N LEU A 304 18.85 -1.16 -1.97
CA LEU A 304 17.57 -0.60 -2.35
C LEU A 304 16.63 -1.70 -2.89
N THR A 305 15.36 -1.68 -2.47
CA THR A 305 14.38 -2.74 -2.74
C THR A 305 12.99 -2.20 -3.09
N ASP A 306 12.06 -3.06 -3.52
CA ASP A 306 10.66 -2.75 -3.92
C ASP A 306 10.49 -1.74 -5.08
N PHE A 307 11.04 -2.08 -6.24
CA PHE A 307 10.92 -1.31 -7.49
C PHE A 307 9.55 -1.40 -8.21
N ASP A 308 8.48 -1.85 -7.54
CA ASP A 308 7.15 -2.00 -8.15
C ASP A 308 6.51 -0.68 -8.61
N ARG A 309 7.00 0.45 -8.09
CA ARG A 309 6.47 1.80 -8.34
C ARG A 309 7.42 2.67 -9.16
N LEU A 310 8.44 2.08 -9.79
CA LEU A 310 9.35 2.79 -10.68
C LEU A 310 8.59 3.63 -11.69
N CYS A 311 8.98 4.90 -11.81
CA CYS A 311 8.34 5.85 -12.68
C CYS A 311 9.33 6.91 -13.18
N LEU A 312 8.86 7.76 -14.09
CA LEU A 312 9.56 8.99 -14.47
C LEU A 312 8.96 10.16 -13.68
N ALA A 313 9.74 10.79 -12.80
CA ALA A 313 9.27 11.83 -11.89
C ALA A 313 10.35 12.90 -11.62
N PRO A 314 9.98 14.08 -11.09
CA PRO A 314 10.93 15.00 -10.47
C PRO A 314 11.85 14.29 -9.47
N ALA A 315 13.14 14.62 -9.44
CA ALA A 315 14.06 14.03 -8.46
C ALA A 315 13.61 14.28 -6.99
N GLY A 316 12.98 15.43 -6.74
CA GLY A 316 12.40 15.76 -5.44
C GLY A 316 11.27 14.82 -5.01
N PHE A 317 10.67 14.03 -5.92
CA PHE A 317 9.59 13.10 -5.60
C PHE A 317 10.05 12.01 -4.62
N ASP A 318 11.16 11.34 -4.90
CA ASP A 318 11.72 10.32 -4.01
C ASP A 318 12.26 10.92 -2.72
N ILE A 319 12.89 12.10 -2.80
CA ILE A 319 13.42 12.79 -1.62
C ILE A 319 12.29 13.22 -0.69
N GLY A 320 11.25 13.86 -1.22
CA GLY A 320 10.06 14.22 -0.46
C GLY A 320 9.32 12.99 0.08
N SER A 321 9.32 11.87 -0.66
CA SER A 321 8.81 10.60 -0.17
C SER A 321 9.56 10.10 1.06
N TYR A 322 10.89 10.12 1.01
CA TYR A 322 11.74 9.65 2.11
C TYR A 322 11.57 10.54 3.35
N LEU A 323 11.66 11.86 3.18
CA LEU A 323 11.56 12.82 4.29
C LEU A 323 10.18 12.80 4.97
N ALA A 324 9.11 12.60 4.20
CA ALA A 324 7.77 12.44 4.76
C ALA A 324 7.63 11.18 5.65
N ALA A 325 8.45 10.15 5.41
CA ALA A 325 8.42 8.90 6.16
C ALA A 325 9.42 8.88 7.34
N ALA A 326 10.61 9.46 7.16
CA ALA A 326 11.69 9.46 8.15
C ALA A 326 11.58 10.58 9.18
N GLY A 327 10.89 11.68 8.85
CA GLY A 327 10.88 12.90 9.66
C GLY A 327 12.09 13.81 9.42
N PRO A 328 12.16 14.96 10.10
CA PRO A 328 13.17 15.99 9.84
C PRO A 328 14.58 15.61 10.27
N GLU A 329 14.74 14.71 11.26
CA GLU A 329 16.03 14.32 11.82
C GLU A 329 16.95 13.68 10.77
N SER A 330 16.38 12.94 9.81
CA SER A 330 17.14 12.28 8.74
C SER A 330 17.46 13.20 7.56
N ALA A 331 16.99 14.45 7.56
CA ALA A 331 17.04 15.31 6.39
C ALA A 331 18.47 15.68 5.99
N ASP A 332 19.29 16.11 6.94
CA ASP A 332 20.65 16.59 6.65
C ASP A 332 21.51 15.46 6.08
N SER A 333 21.54 14.31 6.75
CA SER A 333 22.25 13.10 6.31
C SER A 333 21.84 12.67 4.90
N LEU A 334 20.53 12.60 4.63
CA LEU A 334 20.00 12.19 3.33
C LEU A 334 20.39 13.17 2.22
N LEU A 335 20.17 14.47 2.45
CA LEU A 335 20.40 15.52 1.46
C LEU A 335 21.88 15.71 1.17
N GLU A 336 22.74 15.61 2.19
CA GLU A 336 24.20 15.63 2.01
C GLU A 336 24.64 14.46 1.13
N GLY A 337 24.20 13.25 1.47
CA GLY A 337 24.48 12.05 0.68
C GLY A 337 23.98 12.15 -0.75
N TYR A 338 22.78 12.66 -0.96
CA TYR A 338 22.25 12.88 -2.29
C TYR A 338 23.12 13.83 -3.13
N ARG A 339 23.48 14.99 -2.56
CA ARG A 339 24.31 16.00 -3.26
C ARG A 339 25.67 15.43 -3.65
N ASP A 340 26.29 14.66 -2.76
CA ASP A 340 27.59 14.03 -3.02
C ASP A 340 27.50 12.92 -4.08
N GLY A 341 26.47 12.08 -3.97
CA GLY A 341 26.17 11.07 -4.98
C GLY A 341 25.97 11.71 -6.36
N TRP A 342 25.20 12.80 -6.44
CA TRP A 342 24.93 13.50 -7.70
C TRP A 342 26.20 14.09 -8.31
N ARG A 343 27.02 14.79 -7.50
CA ARG A 343 28.31 15.36 -7.94
C ARG A 343 29.24 14.29 -8.52
N GLY A 344 29.23 13.08 -7.97
CA GLY A 344 30.01 11.95 -8.47
C GLY A 344 29.69 11.54 -9.92
N HIS A 345 28.48 11.81 -10.40
CA HIS A 345 28.02 11.42 -11.74
C HIS A 345 28.33 12.44 -12.85
N ARG A 346 28.96 13.59 -12.51
CA ARG A 346 29.44 14.65 -13.44
C ARG A 346 28.44 15.04 -14.55
N ARG A 347 27.14 15.09 -14.25
CA ARG A 347 26.10 15.51 -15.20
C ARG A 347 25.14 16.50 -14.55
N ALA A 348 24.92 17.62 -15.25
CA ALA A 348 23.95 18.66 -14.94
C ALA A 348 24.14 19.36 -13.57
N PRO A 349 23.56 20.56 -13.36
CA PRO A 349 23.45 21.12 -12.01
C PRO A 349 22.75 20.13 -11.07
N VAL A 350 23.13 20.16 -9.79
CA VAL A 350 22.42 19.41 -8.74
C VAL A 350 20.95 19.86 -8.76
N PRO A 351 19.97 18.94 -8.68
CA PRO A 351 18.58 19.30 -8.55
C PRO A 351 18.36 20.29 -7.41
N ASP A 352 17.43 21.23 -7.59
CA ASP A 352 17.00 22.10 -6.51
C ASP A 352 16.27 21.26 -5.45
N LEU A 353 16.88 21.17 -4.28
CA LEU A 353 16.39 20.47 -3.09
C LEU A 353 16.25 21.44 -1.91
N SER A 354 15.97 22.70 -2.21
CA SER A 354 15.54 23.68 -1.21
C SER A 354 14.26 23.22 -0.50
N THR A 355 14.02 23.74 0.69
CA THR A 355 12.80 23.48 1.46
C THR A 355 11.56 23.82 0.65
N GLU A 356 11.60 24.92 -0.11
CA GLU A 356 10.54 25.39 -1.00
C GLU A 356 10.28 24.40 -2.14
N ALA A 357 11.32 23.85 -2.76
CA ALA A 357 11.20 22.86 -3.84
C ALA A 357 10.69 21.50 -3.33
N LEU A 358 11.08 21.10 -2.11
CA LEU A 358 10.70 19.81 -1.52
C LEU A 358 9.30 19.83 -0.90
N ARG A 359 8.81 20.98 -0.44
CA ARG A 359 7.49 21.12 0.19
C ARG A 359 6.34 20.47 -0.60
N PRO A 360 6.12 20.74 -1.91
CA PRO A 360 5.06 20.07 -2.68
C PRO A 360 5.24 18.55 -2.76
N MET A 361 6.49 18.05 -2.78
CA MET A 361 6.78 16.62 -2.86
C MET A 361 6.50 15.90 -1.54
N ILE A 362 6.84 16.55 -0.41
CA ILE A 362 6.50 16.07 0.93
C ILE A 362 4.98 16.04 1.11
N LEU A 363 4.27 17.12 0.76
CA LEU A 363 2.81 17.19 0.84
C LEU A 363 2.14 16.09 -0.01
N HIS A 364 2.59 15.90 -1.25
CA HIS A 364 2.11 14.81 -2.11
C HIS A 364 2.30 13.45 -1.43
N SER A 365 3.49 13.19 -0.89
CA SER A 365 3.84 11.96 -0.18
C SER A 365 2.99 11.69 1.07
N LEU A 366 2.73 12.73 1.87
CA LEU A 366 1.90 12.65 3.07
C LEU A 366 0.44 12.32 2.71
N LEU A 367 -0.11 12.93 1.65
CA LEU A 367 -1.47 12.66 1.17
C LEU A 367 -1.64 11.22 0.69
N LEU A 368 -0.65 10.63 0.01
CA LEU A 368 -0.71 9.21 -0.41
C LEU A 368 -0.81 8.24 0.77
N ARG A 369 -0.23 8.64 1.92
CA ARG A 369 -0.10 7.82 3.13
C ARG A 369 -1.06 8.21 4.25
N VAL A 370 -1.92 9.21 4.05
CA VAL A 370 -2.81 9.72 5.11
C VAL A 370 -3.66 8.60 5.74
N ALA A 371 -4.17 7.67 4.93
CA ALA A 371 -4.99 6.55 5.39
C ALA A 371 -4.19 5.32 5.85
N ASP A 372 -2.87 5.40 5.97
CA ASP A 372 -2.04 4.26 6.37
C ASP A 372 -2.36 3.70 7.77
N PRO A 373 -2.65 4.51 8.81
CA PRO A 373 -3.07 3.99 10.10
C PRO A 373 -4.28 3.05 9.98
N LEU A 374 -5.33 3.51 9.30
CA LEU A 374 -6.51 2.69 9.02
C LEU A 374 -6.09 1.43 8.25
N ARG A 375 -5.37 1.55 7.13
CA ARG A 375 -4.91 0.40 6.30
C ARG A 375 -4.08 -0.63 7.08
N ARG A 376 -3.39 -0.22 8.14
CA ARG A 376 -2.58 -1.08 9.04
C ARG A 376 -3.40 -1.67 10.19
N ALA A 377 -4.71 -1.45 10.19
CA ALA A 377 -5.61 -1.88 11.25
C ALA A 377 -5.21 -1.33 12.63
N ASP A 378 -4.69 -0.09 12.68
CA ASP A 378 -4.41 0.62 13.92
C ASP A 378 -5.74 0.96 14.64
N PRO A 379 -5.99 0.49 15.88
CA PRO A 379 -7.18 0.87 16.63
C PRO A 379 -7.31 2.37 16.88
N ALA A 380 -6.17 3.08 16.97
CA ALA A 380 -6.08 4.53 17.13
C ALA A 380 -6.07 5.28 15.78
N TRP A 381 -6.49 4.65 14.68
CA TRP A 381 -6.36 5.23 13.34
C TRP A 381 -6.97 6.62 13.19
N ARG A 382 -8.07 6.94 13.90
CA ARG A 382 -8.71 8.26 13.82
C ARG A 382 -7.78 9.36 14.32
N GLU A 383 -7.25 9.18 15.53
CA GLU A 383 -6.28 10.10 16.13
C GLU A 383 -5.01 10.18 15.27
N SER A 384 -4.46 9.03 14.86
CA SER A 384 -3.30 8.96 13.97
C SER A 384 -3.53 9.70 12.64
N MET A 385 -4.75 9.65 12.09
CA MET A 385 -5.10 10.37 10.86
C MET A 385 -5.31 11.87 11.10
N HIS A 386 -5.93 12.27 12.21
CA HIS A 386 -6.03 13.68 12.61
C HIS A 386 -4.64 14.31 12.70
N ASN A 387 -3.72 13.71 13.45
CA ASN A 387 -2.35 14.21 13.61
C ASN A 387 -1.61 14.33 12.26
N ARG A 388 -1.86 13.40 11.33
CA ARG A 388 -1.29 13.46 9.97
C ARG A 388 -1.88 14.59 9.14
N ILE A 389 -3.18 14.85 9.26
CA ILE A 389 -3.86 15.96 8.58
C ILE A 389 -3.39 17.29 9.16
N ASP A 390 -3.29 17.42 10.49
CA ASP A 390 -2.74 18.60 11.16
C ASP A 390 -1.35 18.93 10.61
N ARG A 391 -0.49 17.91 10.51
CA ARG A 391 0.85 18.05 9.93
C ARG A 391 0.84 18.50 8.45
N ILE A 392 -0.11 18.02 7.67
CA ILE A 392 -0.28 18.47 6.28
C ILE A 392 -0.70 19.94 6.26
N GLU A 393 -1.64 20.33 7.12
CA GLU A 393 -2.15 21.70 7.22
C GLU A 393 -1.09 22.70 7.69
N GLU A 394 -0.16 22.29 8.57
CA GLU A 394 1.01 23.08 8.98
C GLU A 394 1.99 23.36 7.82
N LEU A 395 2.04 22.47 6.83
CA LEU A 395 2.97 22.54 5.69
C LEU A 395 2.39 23.28 4.47
N LEU A 396 1.08 23.55 4.46
CA LEU A 396 0.39 24.35 3.44
C LEU A 396 0.65 25.84 3.70
#